data_AF-A0A356BHH7-F1
#
_entry.id   AF-A0A356BHH7-F1
#
_cell.length_a   1.000
_cell.length_b   1.000
_cell.length_c   1.000
_cell.angle_alpha   90.00
_cell.angle_beta   90.00
_cell.angle_gamma   90.00
#
_symmetry.space_group_name_H-M   'P 1'
#
loop_
_entity.id
_entity.type
_entity.pdbx_description
1 polymer ?
#
loop_
_entity_poly.entity_id
_entity_poly.type
_entity_poly.pdbx_seq_one_letter_code
_entity_poly.pdbx_strand_id
1 'polypeptide(L)'
;MSANILLAATSDDIQMAEIAVKRLLTVLLCCLSLMLSAEPQHQHDYNGSHGMVLFAANDTLLVSHLPLYRPPHDYQLVYEVILPEQASKAVLAELSQTRQLTLLPENFDLRQMIDAGQFTLTADIYQGHFEREGTLWLSNLPVRFVRQLYKRRLNNTDVIAGTIKYATFTSAGQQFMLHQIGTAPSFDQILRVSEWPQTLQFDNADAQSATVQLQQQGIEVQQLYLESRDFSL
;
A
#
# COMPACT_ATOMS: atom_id res chain seq x y z
N MET A 1 -55.84 53.05 -38.68
CA MET A 1 -55.29 53.33 -37.33
C MET A 1 -55.46 52.07 -36.51
N SER A 2 -54.34 51.57 -35.99
CA SER A 2 -54.14 50.18 -35.55
C SER A 2 -54.84 49.85 -34.24
N ALA A 3 -55.57 48.73 -34.20
CA ALA A 3 -56.14 48.18 -32.97
C ALA A 3 -55.11 47.26 -32.30
N ASN A 4 -54.55 47.69 -31.17
CA ASN A 4 -53.75 46.83 -30.30
C ASN A 4 -54.69 45.90 -29.53
N ILE A 5 -54.68 44.61 -29.88
CA ILE A 5 -55.29 43.56 -29.07
C ILE A 5 -54.23 43.13 -28.05
N LEU A 6 -54.35 43.62 -26.81
CA LEU A 6 -53.58 43.15 -25.68
C LEU A 6 -54.22 41.84 -25.20
N LEU A 7 -53.65 40.69 -25.58
CA LEU A 7 -54.03 39.40 -24.99
C LEU A 7 -53.63 39.41 -23.51
N ALA A 8 -54.60 39.55 -22.61
CA ALA A 8 -54.39 39.34 -21.19
C ALA A 8 -54.27 37.82 -20.94
N ALA A 9 -53.13 37.38 -20.39
CA ALA A 9 -52.96 36.01 -19.94
C ALA A 9 -54.02 35.68 -18.88
N THR A 10 -54.62 34.48 -18.97
CA THR A 10 -55.65 34.07 -18.01
C THR A 10 -55.01 33.70 -16.67
N SER A 11 -55.79 33.72 -15.58
CA SER A 11 -55.30 33.35 -14.24
C SER A 11 -54.64 31.95 -14.23
N ASP A 12 -55.15 31.03 -15.05
CA ASP A 12 -54.62 29.67 -15.17
C ASP A 12 -53.25 29.65 -15.88
N ASP A 13 -53.04 30.51 -16.89
CA ASP A 13 -51.74 30.63 -17.59
C ASP A 13 -50.64 31.14 -16.64
N ILE A 14 -51.00 32.10 -15.78
CA ILE A 14 -50.08 32.66 -14.76
C ILE A 14 -49.73 31.59 -13.72
N GLN A 15 -50.72 30.83 -13.26
CA GLN A 15 -50.53 29.77 -12.26
C GLN A 15 -49.68 28.61 -12.81
N MET A 16 -49.87 28.23 -14.08
CA MET A 16 -49.06 27.20 -14.74
C MET A 16 -47.60 27.66 -14.94
N ALA A 17 -47.39 28.94 -15.28
CA ALA A 17 -46.05 29.52 -15.37
C ALA A 17 -45.35 29.52 -14.01
N GLU A 18 -46.04 29.86 -12.91
CA GLU A 18 -45.47 29.80 -11.56
C GLU A 18 -45.08 28.38 -11.16
N ILE A 19 -45.90 27.38 -11.47
CA ILE A 19 -45.59 25.97 -11.18
C ILE A 19 -44.36 25.51 -11.99
N ALA A 20 -44.26 25.89 -13.26
CA ALA A 20 -43.11 25.58 -14.10
C ALA A 20 -41.82 26.24 -13.57
N VAL A 21 -41.88 27.50 -13.16
CA VAL A 21 -40.74 28.23 -12.57
C VAL A 21 -40.33 27.62 -11.23
N LYS A 22 -41.28 27.27 -10.36
CA LYS A 22 -40.98 26.59 -9.08
C LYS A 22 -40.30 25.24 -9.31
N ARG A 23 -40.81 24.43 -10.25
CA ARG A 23 -40.18 23.14 -10.61
C ARG A 23 -38.77 23.32 -11.16
N LEU A 24 -38.55 24.31 -12.03
CA LEU A 24 -37.23 24.62 -12.57
C LEU A 24 -36.27 25.06 -11.45
N LEU A 25 -36.72 25.92 -10.53
CA LEU A 25 -35.94 26.32 -9.37
C LEU A 25 -35.61 25.13 -8.46
N THR A 26 -36.56 24.23 -8.20
CA THR A 26 -36.33 23.04 -7.37
C THR A 26 -35.31 22.10 -8.02
N VAL A 27 -35.40 21.86 -9.33
CA VAL A 27 -34.41 21.05 -10.06
C VAL A 27 -33.04 21.71 -10.01
N LEU A 28 -32.95 23.03 -10.22
CA LEU A 28 -31.68 23.77 -10.14
C LEU A 28 -31.06 23.67 -8.74
N LEU A 29 -31.87 23.77 -7.69
CA LEU A 29 -31.44 23.67 -6.30
C LEU A 29 -30.95 22.26 -5.95
N CYS A 30 -31.60 21.21 -6.46
CA CYS A 30 -31.17 19.81 -6.32
C CYS A 30 -29.85 19.53 -7.09
N CYS A 31 -29.68 20.10 -8.29
CA CYS A 31 -28.44 19.96 -9.04
C CYS A 31 -27.27 20.68 -8.34
N LEU A 32 -27.52 21.84 -7.74
CA LEU A 32 -26.50 22.58 -6.99
C LEU A 32 -26.04 21.83 -5.73
N SER A 33 -26.96 21.12 -5.06
CA SER A 33 -26.62 20.31 -3.88
C SER A 33 -25.79 19.07 -4.24
N LEU A 34 -26.02 18.44 -5.41
CA LEU A 34 -25.16 17.35 -5.90
C LEU A 34 -23.73 17.80 -6.22
N MET A 35 -23.54 19.03 -6.69
CA MET A 35 -22.21 19.59 -6.99
C MET A 35 -21.45 20.02 -5.72
N LEU A 36 -22.18 20.41 -4.66
CA LEU A 36 -21.60 20.85 -3.39
C LEU A 36 -21.19 19.69 -2.47
N SER A 37 -21.62 18.45 -2.76
CA SER A 37 -21.22 17.24 -2.03
C SER A 37 -19.92 16.60 -2.54
N ALA A 38 -19.23 17.20 -3.51
CA ALA A 38 -17.86 16.82 -3.83
C ALA A 38 -16.93 17.39 -2.76
N GLU A 39 -16.78 16.69 -1.64
CA GLU A 39 -15.65 16.95 -0.74
C GLU A 39 -14.36 16.82 -1.58
N PRO A 40 -13.45 17.79 -1.53
CA PRO A 40 -12.13 17.56 -2.09
C PRO A 40 -11.57 16.36 -1.35
N GLN A 41 -11.27 15.27 -2.05
CA GLN A 41 -10.40 14.25 -1.48
C GLN A 41 -9.15 15.00 -1.04
N HIS A 42 -8.98 15.16 0.27
CA HIS A 42 -7.72 15.58 0.85
C HIS A 42 -6.70 14.53 0.38
N GLN A 43 -6.04 14.79 -0.74
CA GLN A 43 -4.88 14.03 -1.15
C GLN A 43 -3.84 14.32 -0.07
N HIS A 44 -3.67 13.37 0.85
CA HIS A 44 -2.58 13.41 1.81
C HIS A 44 -1.27 13.51 1.03
N ASP A 45 -0.34 14.34 1.51
CA ASP A 45 1.01 14.37 0.97
C ASP A 45 1.69 13.05 1.30
N TYR A 46 2.23 12.38 0.28
CA TYR A 46 2.96 11.12 0.37
C TYR A 46 4.47 11.33 0.24
N ASN A 47 4.95 12.57 0.22
CA ASN A 47 6.36 12.90 0.24
C ASN A 47 6.95 12.70 1.64
N GLY A 48 8.01 11.91 1.74
CA GLY A 48 8.67 11.66 3.01
C GLY A 48 9.84 10.68 2.90
N SER A 49 10.31 10.27 4.08
CA SER A 49 11.29 9.21 4.22
C SER A 49 10.57 7.87 4.31
N HIS A 50 10.89 6.93 3.42
CA HIS A 50 10.21 5.64 3.33
C HIS A 50 11.22 4.50 3.45
N GLY A 51 11.43 4.03 4.69
CA GLY A 51 12.27 2.88 4.96
C GLY A 51 11.70 1.59 4.34
N MET A 52 12.61 0.69 3.97
CA MET A 52 12.25 -0.59 3.35
C MET A 52 13.12 -1.71 3.92
N VAL A 53 12.56 -2.92 4.06
CA VAL A 53 13.37 -4.13 4.27
C VAL A 53 13.80 -4.70 2.93
N LEU A 54 15.07 -5.09 2.81
CA LEU A 54 15.67 -5.67 1.62
C LEU A 54 15.73 -7.20 1.78
N PHE A 55 15.30 -7.93 0.75
CA PHE A 55 15.36 -9.40 0.70
C PHE A 55 15.60 -9.86 -0.74
N ALA A 56 15.76 -11.17 -0.94
CA ALA A 56 16.14 -11.71 -2.24
C ALA A 56 15.31 -12.94 -2.66
N ALA A 57 15.04 -13.01 -3.96
CA ALA A 57 14.56 -14.18 -4.67
C ALA A 57 15.67 -14.64 -5.62
N ASN A 58 16.45 -15.65 -5.20
CA ASN A 58 17.73 -15.97 -5.85
C ASN A 58 18.59 -14.70 -6.00
N ASP A 59 18.99 -14.35 -7.23
CA ASP A 59 19.78 -13.15 -7.52
C ASP A 59 18.95 -11.87 -7.75
N THR A 60 17.62 -11.96 -7.64
CA THR A 60 16.73 -10.79 -7.75
C THR A 60 16.56 -10.15 -6.38
N LEU A 61 16.78 -8.83 -6.30
CA LEU A 61 16.57 -8.06 -5.08
C LEU A 61 15.16 -7.50 -5.02
N LEU A 62 14.58 -7.55 -3.82
CA LEU A 62 13.24 -7.09 -3.52
C LEU A 62 13.29 -6.18 -2.30
N VAL A 63 12.40 -5.20 -2.30
CA VAL A 63 12.14 -4.34 -1.14
C VAL A 63 10.68 -4.47 -0.72
N SER A 64 10.44 -4.53 0.59
CA SER A 64 9.13 -4.29 1.16
C SER A 64 9.17 -2.97 1.91
N HIS A 65 8.26 -2.06 1.60
CA HIS A 65 8.06 -0.83 2.37
C HIS A 65 7.78 -1.17 3.84
N LEU A 66 8.19 -0.32 4.78
CA LEU A 66 7.90 -0.42 6.20
C LEU A 66 6.68 0.43 6.54
N PRO A 67 5.45 -0.10 6.44
CA PRO A 67 4.24 0.69 6.56
C PRO A 67 3.89 1.01 8.02
N LEU A 68 3.06 2.03 8.19
CA LEU A 68 2.34 2.35 9.44
C LEU A 68 0.86 2.60 9.11
N TYR A 69 -0.01 2.67 10.12
CA TYR A 69 -1.46 2.81 9.90
C TYR A 69 -1.92 4.15 9.28
N ARG A 70 -1.04 5.13 9.08
CA ARG A 70 -1.41 6.47 8.63
C ARG A 70 -0.54 6.94 7.46
N PRO A 71 -1.10 7.77 6.56
CA PRO A 71 -0.30 8.49 5.58
C PRO A 71 0.87 9.23 6.26
N PRO A 72 2.05 9.31 5.62
CA PRO A 72 2.32 8.83 4.26
C PRO A 72 2.71 7.35 4.17
N HIS A 73 2.53 6.54 5.22
CA HIS A 73 3.03 5.16 5.31
C HIS A 73 1.95 4.08 5.25
N ASP A 74 0.70 4.42 4.93
CA ASP A 74 -0.48 3.54 4.96
C ASP A 74 -0.60 2.56 3.78
N TYR A 75 0.53 2.12 3.21
CA TYR A 75 0.56 1.16 2.12
C TYR A 75 1.60 0.06 2.36
N GLN A 76 1.16 -1.19 2.34
CA GLN A 76 2.04 -2.34 2.12
C GLN A 76 2.38 -2.44 0.64
N LEU A 77 3.67 -2.41 0.34
CA LEU A 77 4.19 -2.41 -1.03
C LEU A 77 5.39 -3.34 -1.10
N VAL A 78 5.45 -4.16 -2.15
CA VAL A 78 6.63 -4.96 -2.49
C VAL A 78 7.06 -4.63 -3.91
N TYR A 79 8.35 -4.42 -4.11
CA TYR A 79 8.95 -4.06 -5.39
C TYR A 79 10.20 -4.88 -5.69
N GLU A 80 10.41 -5.20 -6.95
CA GLU A 80 11.74 -5.59 -7.43
C GLU A 80 12.60 -4.35 -7.67
N VAL A 81 13.85 -4.45 -7.23
CA VAL A 81 14.83 -3.38 -7.38
C VAL A 81 16.10 -3.89 -8.05
N ILE A 82 16.79 -2.98 -8.72
CA ILE A 82 18.11 -3.21 -9.31
C ILE A 82 19.10 -2.26 -8.64
N LEU A 83 20.17 -2.82 -8.10
CA LEU A 83 21.33 -2.10 -7.59
C LEU A 83 22.48 -2.16 -8.61
N PRO A 84 23.52 -1.31 -8.49
CA PRO A 84 24.76 -1.50 -9.21
C PRO A 84 25.34 -2.89 -8.95
N GLU A 85 25.97 -3.51 -9.96
CA GLU A 85 26.38 -4.92 -9.92
C GLU A 85 27.19 -5.28 -8.67
N GLN A 86 28.17 -4.46 -8.29
CA GLN A 86 29.01 -4.69 -7.12
C GLN A 86 28.20 -4.62 -5.81
N ALA A 87 27.31 -3.64 -5.68
CA ALA A 87 26.42 -3.52 -4.53
C ALA A 87 25.44 -4.70 -4.46
N SER A 88 24.88 -5.12 -5.59
CA SER A 88 23.99 -6.28 -5.67
C SER A 88 24.68 -7.55 -5.17
N LYS A 89 25.91 -7.82 -5.61
CA LYS A 89 26.69 -8.99 -5.14
C LYS A 89 26.96 -8.94 -3.63
N ALA A 90 27.34 -7.78 -3.11
CA ALA A 90 27.58 -7.60 -1.67
C ALA A 90 26.30 -7.84 -0.86
N VAL A 91 25.19 -7.21 -1.26
CA VAL A 91 23.88 -7.36 -0.61
C VAL A 91 23.42 -8.82 -0.63
N LEU A 92 23.51 -9.51 -1.77
CA LEU A 92 23.10 -10.92 -1.87
C LEU A 92 23.91 -11.83 -0.93
N ALA A 93 25.24 -11.61 -0.86
CA ALA A 93 26.10 -12.34 0.07
C ALA A 93 25.72 -12.08 1.53
N GLU A 94 25.36 -10.85 1.87
CA GLU A 94 24.97 -10.46 3.23
C GLU A 94 23.61 -11.05 3.62
N LEU A 95 22.61 -11.01 2.72
CA LEU A 95 21.30 -11.62 2.93
C LEU A 95 21.37 -13.15 3.09
N SER A 96 22.33 -13.81 2.43
CA SER A 96 22.54 -15.26 2.59
C SER A 96 22.97 -15.67 4.01
N GLN A 97 23.51 -14.72 4.79
CA GLN A 97 23.89 -14.92 6.20
C GLN A 97 22.72 -14.64 7.15
N THR A 98 21.50 -14.54 6.63
CA THR A 98 20.25 -14.27 7.38
C THR A 98 20.26 -12.96 8.18
N ARG A 99 21.07 -11.98 7.74
CA ARG A 99 21.09 -10.65 8.34
C ARG A 99 19.97 -9.80 7.75
N GLN A 100 19.25 -9.11 8.63
CA GLN A 100 18.30 -8.09 8.21
C GLN A 100 19.07 -6.93 7.58
N LEU A 101 18.63 -6.51 6.40
CA LEU A 101 19.10 -5.29 5.76
C LEU A 101 17.90 -4.36 5.55
N THR A 102 18.11 -3.07 5.81
CA THR A 102 17.13 -2.05 5.45
C THR A 102 17.71 -1.07 4.45
N LEU A 103 16.86 -0.55 3.59
CA LEU A 103 17.17 0.40 2.54
C LEU A 103 16.38 1.68 2.81
N LEU A 104 17.08 2.81 2.80
CA LEU A 104 16.53 4.13 3.05
C LEU A 104 16.81 5.01 1.82
N PRO A 105 15.81 5.23 0.94
CA PRO A 105 15.94 6.17 -0.15
C PRO A 105 16.02 7.61 0.35
N GLU A 106 16.51 8.52 -0.49
CA GLU A 106 16.25 9.94 -0.36
C GLU A 106 14.75 10.22 -0.27
N ASN A 107 14.36 11.36 0.31
CA ASN A 107 12.94 11.70 0.42
C ASN A 107 12.27 11.71 -0.96
N PHE A 108 11.16 11.01 -1.07
CA PHE A 108 10.40 10.91 -2.32
C PHE A 108 8.91 10.75 -2.03
N ASP A 109 8.11 10.96 -3.06
CA ASP A 109 6.67 10.71 -3.01
C ASP A 109 6.38 9.21 -3.17
N LEU A 110 5.85 8.56 -2.12
CA LEU A 110 5.50 7.14 -2.12
C LEU A 110 4.54 6.76 -3.25
N ARG A 111 3.81 7.73 -3.82
CA ARG A 111 2.94 7.50 -4.99
C ARG A 111 3.70 6.94 -6.19
N GLN A 112 5.00 7.21 -6.32
CA GLN A 112 5.83 6.58 -7.35
C GLN A 112 5.81 5.05 -7.25
N MET A 113 5.78 4.50 -6.03
CA MET A 113 5.56 3.07 -5.81
C MET A 113 4.08 2.71 -5.95
N ILE A 114 3.16 3.44 -5.33
CA ILE A 114 1.71 3.11 -5.32
C ILE A 114 1.16 3.00 -6.75
N ASP A 115 1.57 3.89 -7.65
CA ASP A 115 1.10 3.97 -9.03
C ASP A 115 1.86 3.01 -9.97
N ALA A 116 2.64 2.09 -9.40
CA ALA A 116 3.42 1.08 -10.11
C ALA A 116 4.44 1.67 -11.11
N GLY A 117 5.02 2.84 -10.78
CA GLY A 117 6.03 3.50 -11.60
C GLY A 117 7.34 2.74 -11.68
N GLN A 118 8.09 2.98 -12.77
CA GLN A 118 9.52 2.66 -12.83
C GLN A 118 10.31 3.94 -12.64
N PHE A 119 11.19 3.96 -11.65
CA PHE A 119 11.93 5.15 -11.27
C PHE A 119 13.25 4.76 -10.59
N THR A 120 14.12 5.75 -10.41
CA THR A 120 15.41 5.56 -9.73
C THR A 120 15.51 6.57 -8.60
N LEU A 121 15.92 6.12 -7.42
CA LEU A 121 16.22 6.97 -6.28
C LEU A 121 17.65 6.71 -5.82
N THR A 122 18.27 7.71 -5.23
CA THR A 122 19.48 7.49 -4.43
C THR A 122 19.08 6.91 -3.08
N ALA A 123 19.77 5.88 -2.59
CA ALA A 123 19.48 5.28 -1.30
C ALA A 123 20.72 4.80 -0.55
N ASP A 124 20.55 4.68 0.76
CA ASP A 124 21.50 4.08 1.68
C ASP A 124 21.01 2.70 2.11
N ILE A 125 21.94 1.78 2.41
CA ILE A 125 21.65 0.43 2.93
C ILE A 125 22.31 0.29 4.29
N TYR A 126 21.53 -0.21 5.24
CA TYR A 126 21.92 -0.44 6.63
C TYR A 126 21.96 -1.94 6.91
N GLN A 127 22.95 -2.36 7.70
CA GLN A 127 22.91 -3.66 8.37
C GLN A 127 22.05 -3.53 9.63
N GLY A 128 20.95 -4.27 9.69
CA GLY A 128 19.89 -4.11 10.69
C GLY A 128 18.81 -3.10 10.26
N HIS A 129 18.01 -2.65 11.23
CA HIS A 129 16.92 -1.71 11.03
C HIS A 129 17.42 -0.26 11.12
N PHE A 130 17.19 0.55 10.09
CA PHE A 130 17.74 1.91 9.98
C PHE A 130 17.41 2.81 11.19
N GLU A 131 16.21 2.69 11.78
CA GLU A 131 15.82 3.47 12.97
C GLU A 131 16.18 2.81 14.32
N ARG A 132 16.65 1.55 14.31
CA ARG A 132 16.85 0.76 15.54
C ARG A 132 18.22 0.11 15.51
N GLU A 133 19.24 0.91 15.77
CA GLU A 133 20.65 0.49 15.90
C GLU A 133 21.28 -0.08 14.62
N GLY A 134 20.62 0.07 13.47
CA GLY A 134 21.19 -0.29 12.18
C GLY A 134 22.44 0.54 11.88
N THR A 135 23.46 -0.10 11.30
CA THR A 135 24.71 0.57 10.90
C THR A 135 24.68 0.85 9.41
N LEU A 136 24.89 2.12 9.03
CA LEU A 136 25.04 2.51 7.63
C LEU A 136 26.20 1.72 7.00
N TRP A 137 25.91 0.98 5.93
CA TRP A 137 26.87 0.08 5.32
C TRP A 137 27.26 0.51 3.91
N LEU A 138 26.27 0.77 3.05
CA LEU A 138 26.48 1.29 1.70
C LEU A 138 25.70 2.59 1.57
N SER A 139 26.28 3.60 0.93
CA SER A 139 25.63 4.92 0.80
C SER A 139 25.61 5.42 -0.63
N ASN A 140 24.65 6.31 -0.90
CA ASN A 140 24.48 7.01 -2.17
C ASN A 140 24.39 6.05 -3.38
N LEU A 141 23.69 4.92 -3.22
CA LEU A 141 23.50 3.95 -4.29
C LEU A 141 22.31 4.35 -5.17
N PRO A 142 22.45 4.37 -6.52
CA PRO A 142 21.29 4.48 -7.39
C PRO A 142 20.49 3.17 -7.38
N VAL A 143 19.24 3.21 -6.92
CA VAL A 143 18.34 2.08 -6.80
C VAL A 143 17.22 2.21 -7.81
N ARG A 144 17.16 1.30 -8.76
CA ARG A 144 16.10 1.25 -9.78
C ARG A 144 14.93 0.41 -9.31
N PHE A 145 13.78 1.03 -9.11
CA PHE A 145 12.51 0.35 -8.87
C PHE A 145 11.90 -0.05 -10.21
N VAL A 146 11.73 -1.35 -10.46
CA VAL A 146 11.41 -1.84 -11.82
C VAL A 146 10.07 -2.57 -11.93
N ARG A 147 9.57 -3.18 -10.85
CA ARG A 147 8.32 -3.93 -10.91
C ARG A 147 7.63 -4.00 -9.55
N GLN A 148 6.39 -3.51 -9.48
CA GLN A 148 5.51 -3.72 -8.32
C GLN A 148 5.05 -5.18 -8.28
N LEU A 149 5.27 -5.85 -7.14
CA LEU A 149 4.84 -7.23 -6.89
C LEU A 149 3.60 -7.31 -6.01
N TYR A 150 3.45 -6.35 -5.10
CA TYR A 150 2.31 -6.28 -4.20
C TYR A 150 2.00 -4.83 -3.85
N LYS A 151 0.70 -4.55 -3.67
CA LYS A 151 0.17 -3.28 -3.19
C LYS A 151 -1.11 -3.52 -2.43
N ARG A 152 -1.19 -2.99 -1.22
CA ARG A 152 -2.44 -2.89 -0.46
C ARG A 152 -2.38 -1.68 0.47
N ARG A 153 -3.43 -0.87 0.46
CA ARG A 153 -3.61 0.18 1.47
C ARG A 153 -3.99 -0.47 2.81
N LEU A 154 -3.42 0.03 3.90
CA LEU A 154 -3.84 -0.34 5.25
C LEU A 154 -5.11 0.43 5.61
N ASN A 155 -6.21 -0.28 5.84
CA ASN A 155 -7.44 0.32 6.36
C ASN A 155 -7.70 -0.20 7.78
N ASN A 156 -8.07 0.70 8.68
CA ASN A 156 -8.38 0.37 10.08
C ASN A 156 -9.69 -0.43 10.26
N THR A 157 -10.33 -0.84 9.17
CA THR A 157 -11.58 -1.63 9.14
C THR A 157 -11.37 -3.06 8.67
N ASP A 158 -10.18 -3.37 8.17
CA ASP A 158 -9.89 -4.67 7.57
C ASP A 158 -9.32 -5.60 8.67
N VAL A 159 -10.13 -6.61 9.03
CA VAL A 159 -9.82 -7.83 9.81
C VAL A 159 -10.46 -7.91 11.21
N ILE A 160 -11.08 -9.08 11.44
CA ILE A 160 -11.65 -9.55 12.71
C ILE A 160 -10.48 -10.06 13.57
N ALA A 161 -10.42 -9.64 14.84
CA ALA A 161 -9.41 -10.11 15.78
C ALA A 161 -9.30 -11.66 15.77
N GLY A 162 -8.07 -12.16 15.64
CA GLY A 162 -7.77 -13.59 15.68
C GLY A 162 -7.65 -14.30 14.33
N THR A 163 -7.89 -13.65 13.20
CA THR A 163 -7.66 -14.26 11.87
C THR A 163 -6.50 -13.58 11.14
N ILE A 164 -5.49 -14.34 10.77
CA ILE A 164 -4.33 -13.91 9.98
C ILE A 164 -4.55 -14.30 8.52
N LYS A 165 -4.26 -13.38 7.60
CA LYS A 165 -4.32 -13.63 6.16
C LYS A 165 -2.98 -13.31 5.51
N TYR A 166 -2.59 -14.10 4.53
CA TYR A 166 -1.41 -13.84 3.70
C TYR A 166 -1.81 -13.53 2.26
N ALA A 167 -1.14 -12.55 1.68
CA ALA A 167 -1.04 -12.42 0.25
C ALA A 167 0.13 -13.26 -0.26
N THR A 168 0.07 -13.70 -1.51
CA THR A 168 1.14 -14.45 -2.16
C THR A 168 1.68 -13.70 -3.37
N PHE A 169 2.97 -13.86 -3.62
CA PHE A 169 3.62 -13.38 -4.85
C PHE A 169 4.82 -14.25 -5.20
N THR A 170 5.25 -14.18 -6.45
CA THR A 170 6.41 -14.91 -6.96
C THR A 170 7.41 -13.98 -7.60
N SER A 171 8.70 -14.25 -7.39
CA SER A 171 9.80 -13.60 -8.10
C SER A 171 10.91 -14.62 -8.31
N ALA A 172 11.54 -14.60 -9.48
CA ALA A 172 12.63 -15.50 -9.85
C ALA A 172 12.38 -17.01 -9.53
N GLY A 173 11.13 -17.47 -9.66
CA GLY A 173 10.73 -18.85 -9.37
C GLY A 173 10.58 -19.19 -7.88
N GLN A 174 10.82 -18.24 -6.97
CA GLN A 174 10.58 -18.40 -5.54
C GLN A 174 9.20 -17.88 -5.14
N GLN A 175 8.63 -18.50 -4.11
CA GLN A 175 7.28 -18.25 -3.61
C GLN A 175 7.34 -17.53 -2.27
N PHE A 176 6.58 -16.45 -2.15
CA PHE A 176 6.55 -15.63 -0.94
C PHE A 176 5.13 -15.47 -0.43
N MET A 177 5.01 -15.43 0.90
CA MET A 177 3.80 -15.06 1.61
C MET A 177 4.08 -13.77 2.40
N LEU A 178 3.24 -12.76 2.23
CA LEU A 178 3.28 -11.50 2.98
C LEU A 178 2.05 -11.42 3.86
N HIS A 179 2.25 -11.26 5.17
CA HIS A 179 1.14 -11.07 6.08
C HIS A 179 0.38 -9.79 5.72
N GLN A 180 -0.93 -9.91 5.55
CA GLN A 180 -1.82 -8.78 5.36
C GLN A 180 -2.06 -8.11 6.71
N ILE A 181 -1.21 -7.14 7.08
CA ILE A 181 -1.36 -6.31 8.30
C ILE A 181 -2.84 -5.93 8.49
N GLY A 182 -3.42 -6.41 9.58
CA GLY A 182 -4.80 -6.10 10.00
C GLY A 182 -4.82 -4.90 10.95
N THR A 183 -5.89 -4.75 11.72
CA THR A 183 -5.94 -3.79 12.82
C THR A 183 -4.98 -4.15 13.95
N ALA A 184 -4.47 -3.16 14.68
CA ALA A 184 -3.66 -3.40 15.87
C ALA A 184 -4.45 -4.21 16.93
N PRO A 185 -3.83 -5.19 17.63
CA PRO A 185 -2.45 -5.63 17.45
C PRO A 185 -2.26 -6.43 16.15
N SER A 186 -1.17 -6.18 15.44
CA SER A 186 -0.78 -6.89 14.22
C SER A 186 0.74 -7.05 14.12
N PHE A 187 1.24 -7.39 12.92
CA PHE A 187 2.66 -7.48 12.61
C PHE A 187 2.89 -7.44 11.10
N ASP A 188 4.09 -7.13 10.65
CA ASP A 188 4.53 -7.33 9.27
C ASP A 188 5.42 -8.57 9.20
N GLN A 189 5.18 -9.45 8.23
CA GLN A 189 5.95 -10.69 8.10
C GLN A 189 6.06 -11.11 6.65
N ILE A 190 7.28 -11.47 6.26
CA ILE A 190 7.60 -12.01 4.94
C ILE A 190 8.15 -13.42 5.13
N LEU A 191 7.49 -14.37 4.49
CA LEU A 191 7.90 -15.77 4.47
C LEU A 191 8.27 -16.16 3.05
N ARG A 192 9.34 -16.95 2.91
CA ARG A 192 9.60 -17.76 1.71
C ARG A 192 9.14 -19.19 1.99
N VAL A 193 8.41 -19.77 1.04
CA VAL A 193 7.84 -21.12 1.17
C VAL A 193 8.25 -22.02 0.01
N SER A 194 8.43 -23.32 0.26
CA SER A 194 8.73 -24.31 -0.79
C SER A 194 7.56 -24.55 -1.75
N GLU A 195 6.33 -24.46 -1.23
CA GLU A 195 5.09 -24.68 -1.95
C GLU A 195 3.94 -23.87 -1.34
N TRP A 196 2.79 -23.81 -2.02
CA TRP A 196 1.63 -23.08 -1.51
C TRP A 196 0.88 -23.92 -0.47
N PRO A 197 0.47 -23.32 0.66
CA PRO A 197 -0.38 -24.01 1.63
C PRO A 197 -1.79 -24.23 1.09
N GLN A 198 -2.51 -25.15 1.73
CA GLN A 198 -3.91 -25.41 1.42
C GLN A 198 -4.82 -24.20 1.70
N THR A 199 -4.43 -23.35 2.65
CA THR A 199 -5.12 -22.12 3.04
C THR A 199 -4.12 -20.99 3.25
N LEU A 200 -4.53 -19.77 2.89
CA LEU A 200 -3.79 -18.53 3.18
C LEU A 200 -4.35 -17.78 4.41
N GLN A 201 -5.36 -18.36 5.05
CA GLN A 201 -5.99 -17.84 6.25
C GLN A 201 -5.78 -18.80 7.42
N PHE A 202 -5.36 -18.25 8.56
CA PHE A 202 -5.04 -18.98 9.78
C PHE A 202 -5.82 -18.34 10.94
N ASP A 203 -6.66 -19.13 11.60
CA ASP A 203 -7.47 -18.66 12.73
C ASP A 203 -6.76 -18.94 14.06
N ASN A 204 -6.99 -18.05 15.03
CA ASN A 204 -6.33 -18.02 16.35
C ASN A 204 -4.80 -18.09 16.25
N ALA A 205 -4.23 -17.45 15.24
CA ALA A 205 -2.81 -17.48 14.97
C ALA A 205 -2.13 -16.14 15.30
N ASP A 206 -0.81 -16.22 15.48
CA ASP A 206 0.19 -15.16 15.48
C ASP A 206 1.28 -15.51 14.43
N ALA A 207 2.30 -14.66 14.30
CA ALA A 207 3.40 -14.87 13.34
C ALA A 207 4.08 -16.25 13.50
N GLN A 208 4.23 -16.74 14.74
CA GLN A 208 4.93 -17.98 15.04
C GLN A 208 4.05 -19.21 14.77
N SER A 209 2.82 -19.19 15.26
CA SER A 209 1.87 -20.30 15.07
C SER A 209 1.43 -20.45 13.62
N ALA A 210 1.33 -19.37 12.84
CA ALA A 210 1.15 -19.46 11.38
C ALA A 210 2.31 -20.21 10.72
N THR A 211 3.56 -19.91 11.10
CA THR A 211 4.76 -20.62 10.60
C THR A 211 4.74 -22.10 10.98
N VAL A 212 4.37 -22.43 12.23
CA VAL A 212 4.26 -23.82 12.69
C VAL A 212 3.18 -24.59 11.92
N GLN A 213 2.02 -23.98 11.67
CA GLN A 213 0.94 -24.60 10.89
C GLN A 213 1.34 -24.90 9.44
N LEU A 214 2.14 -24.02 8.82
CA LEU A 214 2.72 -24.27 7.50
C LEU A 214 3.69 -25.45 7.53
N GLN A 215 4.59 -25.50 8.51
CA GLN A 215 5.54 -26.60 8.67
C GLN A 215 4.86 -27.95 8.94
N GLN A 216 3.74 -27.96 9.66
CA GLN A 216 2.92 -29.16 9.88
C GLN A 216 2.29 -29.70 8.58
N GLN A 217 2.13 -28.86 7.56
CA GLN A 217 1.71 -29.28 6.21
C GLN A 217 2.87 -29.86 5.38
N GLY A 218 4.09 -29.91 5.94
CA GLY A 218 5.30 -30.35 5.22
C GLY A 218 5.96 -29.25 4.40
N ILE A 219 5.52 -28.00 4.54
CA ILE A 219 6.04 -26.85 3.79
C ILE A 219 7.31 -26.35 4.47
N GLU A 220 8.40 -26.24 3.72
CA GLU A 220 9.60 -25.58 4.20
C GLU A 220 9.35 -24.08 4.25
N VAL A 221 9.54 -23.47 5.42
CA VAL A 221 9.31 -22.04 5.65
C VAL A 221 10.59 -21.37 6.11
N GLN A 222 10.96 -20.28 5.45
CA GLN A 222 11.96 -19.35 5.93
C GLN A 222 11.34 -17.99 6.19
N GLN A 223 11.41 -17.54 7.45
CA GLN A 223 11.04 -16.17 7.79
C GLN A 223 12.15 -15.21 7.37
N LEU A 224 11.84 -14.33 6.43
CA LEU A 224 12.76 -13.32 5.92
C LEU A 224 12.67 -12.01 6.72
N TYR A 225 11.49 -11.73 7.27
CA TYR A 225 11.24 -10.52 8.03
C TYR A 225 10.10 -10.72 9.03
N LEU A 226 10.19 -10.07 10.19
CA LEU A 226 9.12 -9.96 11.18
C LEU A 226 9.28 -8.63 11.93
N GLU A 227 8.23 -7.82 11.95
CA GLU A 227 8.11 -6.59 12.75
C GLU A 227 6.77 -6.56 13.46
N SER A 228 6.80 -6.45 14.80
CA SER A 228 5.59 -6.43 15.63
C SER A 228 5.48 -5.19 16.50
N ARG A 229 6.57 -4.44 16.71
CA ARG A 229 6.59 -3.32 17.66
C ARG A 229 5.75 -2.16 17.14
N ASP A 230 5.84 -1.84 15.85
CA ASP A 230 5.08 -0.72 15.24
C ASP A 230 3.58 -1.02 15.08
N PHE A 231 3.18 -2.27 15.33
CA PHE A 231 1.80 -2.74 15.18
C PHE A 231 1.20 -3.20 16.51
N SER A 232 1.86 -2.92 17.63
CA SER A 232 1.53 -3.53 18.90
C SER A 232 0.30 -2.90 19.57
N LEU A 233 0.11 -1.58 19.56
CA LEU A 233 -1.03 -0.86 20.16
C LEU A 233 -1.23 0.54 19.57
#